data_AF-A0A9J6F558-F1
#
_entry.id   AF-A0A9J6F558-F1
#
_cell.length_a   1.000
_cell.length_b   1.000
_cell.length_c   1.000
_cell.angle_alpha   90.00
_cell.angle_beta   90.00
_cell.angle_gamma   90.00
#
_symmetry.space_group_name_H-M   'P 1'
#
loop_
_entity.id
_entity.type
_entity.pdbx_description
1 polymer ?
#
loop_
_entity_poly.entity_id
_entity_poly.type
_entity_poly.pdbx_seq_one_letter_code
_entity_poly.pdbx_strand_id
1 'polypeptide(L)'
;MKKSTAYVKMKCHCGLNPVYVPCHQWTVESRDKQDELQSCKNRCCKQLECGHRCPLHCHPGACASRSQCRKKITLRCPCKCRKIEGPCCELGNSIVCGKECRSRVQEDEFKVKEPKSEPEEKTKGNRLGQIKILTALSAVVLFAAVALAYWLMQ
;
A
#
# COMPACT_ATOMS: atom_id res chain seq x y z
N MET A 1 -4.74 -11.14 -52.57
CA MET A 1 -5.95 -10.84 -51.77
C MET A 1 -5.87 -9.41 -51.26
N LYS A 2 -6.80 -8.53 -51.63
CA LYS A 2 -6.82 -7.13 -51.15
C LYS A 2 -7.34 -7.11 -49.71
N LYS A 3 -6.50 -6.70 -48.74
CA LYS A 3 -6.92 -6.50 -47.35
C LYS A 3 -7.72 -5.19 -47.27
N SER A 4 -8.92 -5.24 -46.71
CA SER A 4 -9.74 -4.04 -46.49
C SER A 4 -9.08 -3.16 -45.42
N THR A 5 -8.97 -1.85 -45.71
CA THR A 5 -8.42 -0.81 -44.82
C THR A 5 -9.45 -0.24 -43.84
N ALA A 6 -10.71 -0.67 -43.93
CA ALA A 6 -11.76 -0.21 -43.03
C ALA A 6 -11.61 -0.80 -41.62
N TYR A 7 -11.91 0.00 -40.60
CA TYR A 7 -11.92 -0.40 -39.20
C TYR A 7 -13.35 -0.36 -38.65
N VAL A 8 -13.67 -1.31 -37.77
CA VAL A 8 -14.92 -1.37 -37.05
C VAL A 8 -14.66 -0.95 -35.61
N LYS A 9 -15.42 0.04 -35.13
CA LYS A 9 -15.40 0.49 -33.74
C LYS A 9 -16.38 -0.35 -32.92
N MET A 10 -15.91 -0.97 -31.86
CA MET A 10 -16.71 -1.80 -30.96
C MET A 10 -16.40 -1.52 -29.49
N LYS A 11 -17.30 -1.92 -28.59
CA LYS A 11 -17.04 -1.84 -27.14
C LYS A 11 -16.16 -3.01 -26.71
N CYS A 12 -15.15 -2.73 -25.88
CA CYS A 12 -14.35 -3.76 -25.24
C CYS A 12 -15.20 -4.61 -24.27
N HIS A 13 -14.77 -5.84 -23.96
CA HIS A 13 -15.37 -6.69 -22.91
C HIS A 13 -15.42 -6.02 -21.53
N CYS A 14 -14.52 -5.08 -21.25
CA CYS A 14 -14.54 -4.30 -20.01
C CYS A 14 -15.51 -3.10 -20.03
N GLY A 15 -16.03 -2.73 -21.21
CA GLY A 15 -16.92 -1.58 -21.40
C GLY A 15 -16.26 -0.19 -21.27
N LEU A 16 -15.00 -0.10 -20.86
CA LEU A 16 -14.32 1.17 -20.58
C LEU A 16 -13.87 1.90 -21.84
N ASN A 17 -13.18 1.18 -22.74
CA ASN A 17 -12.58 1.76 -23.93
C ASN A 17 -13.20 1.12 -25.18
N PRO A 18 -13.40 1.90 -26.26
CA PRO A 18 -13.68 1.32 -27.57
C PRO A 18 -12.41 0.65 -28.13
N VAL A 19 -12.59 -0.42 -28.89
CA VAL A 19 -11.53 -1.09 -29.65
C VAL A 19 -11.81 -0.91 -31.15
N TYR A 20 -10.77 -0.67 -31.93
CA TYR A 20 -10.84 -0.52 -33.38
C TYR A 20 -10.19 -1.73 -34.04
N VAL A 21 -11.00 -2.54 -34.72
CA VAL A 21 -10.55 -3.80 -35.32
C VAL A 21 -10.66 -3.71 -36.84
N PRO A 22 -9.65 -4.14 -37.62
CA PRO A 22 -9.77 -4.19 -39.07
C PRO A 22 -10.95 -5.06 -39.51
N CYS A 23 -11.79 -4.56 -40.41
CA CYS A 23 -13.02 -5.23 -40.85
C CYS A 23 -12.74 -6.64 -41.40
N HIS A 24 -11.66 -6.81 -42.16
CA HIS A 24 -11.27 -8.10 -42.72
C HIS A 24 -10.85 -9.14 -41.66
N GLN A 25 -10.35 -8.71 -40.49
CA GLN A 25 -10.03 -9.62 -39.39
C GLN A 25 -11.30 -10.02 -38.63
N TRP A 26 -12.22 -9.08 -38.46
CA TRP A 26 -13.47 -9.34 -37.76
C TRP A 26 -14.37 -10.34 -38.49
N THR A 27 -14.51 -10.23 -39.82
CA THR A 27 -15.47 -11.06 -40.57
C THR A 27 -14.97 -12.46 -40.90
N VAL A 28 -13.65 -12.66 -40.95
CA VAL A 28 -13.03 -13.93 -41.40
C VAL A 28 -12.60 -14.81 -40.23
N GLU A 29 -12.24 -14.21 -39.09
CA GLU A 29 -11.70 -14.96 -37.96
C GLU A 29 -12.78 -15.70 -37.15
N SER A 30 -12.36 -16.78 -36.46
CA SER A 30 -13.21 -17.55 -35.55
C SER A 30 -13.67 -16.72 -34.34
N ARG A 31 -14.72 -17.18 -33.65
CA ARG A 31 -15.28 -16.52 -32.45
C ARG A 31 -14.21 -16.24 -31.39
N ASP A 32 -13.33 -17.20 -31.09
CA ASP A 32 -12.30 -17.03 -30.07
C ASP A 32 -11.32 -15.88 -30.41
N LYS A 33 -10.97 -15.75 -31.69
CA LYS A 33 -10.13 -14.65 -32.16
C LYS A 33 -10.87 -13.33 -32.23
N GLN A 34 -12.16 -13.33 -32.57
CA GLN A 34 -13.00 -12.14 -32.45
C GLN A 34 -13.01 -11.66 -31.00
N ASP A 35 -13.13 -12.55 -30.02
CA ASP A 35 -13.08 -12.20 -28.61
C ASP A 35 -11.74 -11.59 -28.19
N GLU A 36 -10.62 -12.10 -28.72
CA GLU A 36 -9.31 -11.51 -28.49
C GLU A 36 -9.18 -10.12 -29.14
N LEU A 37 -9.69 -9.95 -30.37
CA LEU A 37 -9.70 -8.67 -31.07
C LEU A 37 -10.59 -7.63 -30.39
N GLN A 38 -11.68 -8.05 -29.74
CA GLN A 38 -12.56 -7.20 -28.95
C GLN A 38 -11.99 -6.88 -27.56
N SER A 39 -10.87 -7.48 -27.16
CA SER A 39 -10.18 -7.18 -25.91
C SER A 39 -9.27 -5.97 -26.05
N CYS A 40 -9.27 -5.07 -25.04
CA CYS A 40 -8.29 -3.99 -24.94
C CYS A 40 -6.91 -4.48 -24.51
N LYS A 41 -6.72 -5.80 -24.30
CA LYS A 41 -5.48 -6.49 -23.91
C LYS A 41 -4.88 -6.04 -22.57
N ASN A 42 -5.50 -5.07 -21.89
CA ASN A 42 -5.15 -4.69 -20.53
C ASN A 42 -5.63 -5.72 -19.52
N ARG A 43 -5.10 -5.66 -18.30
CA ARG A 43 -5.58 -6.48 -17.19
C ARG A 43 -7.05 -6.20 -16.91
N CYS A 44 -7.83 -7.25 -16.67
CA CYS A 44 -9.25 -7.14 -16.41
C CYS A 44 -9.53 -6.23 -15.20
N CYS A 45 -10.50 -5.32 -15.35
CA CYS A 45 -10.87 -4.34 -14.31
C CYS A 45 -11.79 -4.91 -13.22
N LYS A 46 -12.40 -6.07 -13.48
CA LYS A 46 -13.31 -6.75 -12.56
C LYS A 46 -12.54 -7.30 -11.34
N GLN A 47 -13.22 -7.31 -10.19
CA GLN A 47 -12.69 -7.87 -8.95
C GLN A 47 -13.14 -9.32 -8.78
N LEU A 48 -12.27 -10.13 -8.20
CA LEU A 48 -12.57 -11.47 -7.71
C LEU A 48 -13.33 -11.39 -6.38
N GLU A 49 -13.89 -12.50 -5.93
CA GLU A 49 -14.58 -12.63 -4.64
C GLU A 49 -13.71 -12.24 -3.43
N CYS A 50 -12.39 -12.36 -3.54
CA CYS A 50 -11.45 -11.91 -2.51
C CYS A 50 -11.18 -10.39 -2.52
N GLY A 51 -11.85 -9.61 -3.36
CA GLY A 51 -11.66 -8.16 -3.50
C GLY A 51 -10.42 -7.75 -4.32
N HIS A 52 -9.66 -8.70 -4.85
CA HIS A 52 -8.49 -8.41 -5.71
C HIS A 52 -8.89 -8.32 -7.18
N ARG A 53 -8.19 -7.50 -7.96
CA ARG A 53 -8.39 -7.45 -9.42
C ARG A 53 -8.04 -8.78 -10.09
N CYS A 54 -8.89 -9.22 -11.01
CA CYS A 54 -8.67 -10.43 -11.81
C CYS A 54 -7.24 -10.40 -12.43
N PRO A 55 -6.46 -11.50 -12.34
CA PRO A 55 -5.11 -11.55 -12.88
C PRO A 55 -5.09 -11.70 -14.41
N LEU A 56 -6.21 -12.08 -15.02
CA LEU A 56 -6.31 -12.31 -16.46
C LEU A 56 -6.41 -10.99 -17.24
N HIS A 57 -6.04 -11.04 -18.52
CA HIS A 57 -6.34 -9.96 -19.46
C HIS A 57 -7.85 -9.78 -19.64
N CYS A 58 -8.26 -8.65 -20.20
CA CYS A 58 -9.65 -8.39 -20.51
C CYS A 58 -10.21 -9.53 -21.36
N HIS A 59 -11.24 -10.18 -20.83
CA HIS A 59 -11.80 -11.42 -21.34
C HIS A 59 -13.33 -11.31 -21.37
N PRO A 60 -14.00 -12.04 -22.26
CA PRO A 60 -15.45 -12.17 -22.23
C PRO A 60 -15.89 -12.93 -20.97
N GLY A 61 -17.14 -12.73 -20.54
CA GLY A 61 -17.75 -13.52 -19.47
C GLY A 61 -17.28 -13.21 -18.03
N ALA A 62 -17.43 -14.22 -17.17
CA ALA A 62 -17.15 -14.15 -15.73
C ALA A 62 -15.66 -14.31 -15.42
N CYS A 63 -15.19 -13.68 -14.35
CA CYS A 63 -13.80 -13.78 -13.93
C CYS A 63 -13.48 -15.12 -13.27
N ALA A 64 -12.19 -15.43 -13.21
CA ALA A 64 -11.67 -16.58 -12.48
C ALA A 64 -12.10 -16.58 -11.00
N SER A 65 -12.15 -17.76 -10.40
CA SER A 65 -12.40 -17.94 -8.96
C SER A 65 -11.27 -17.38 -8.08
N ARG A 66 -11.57 -17.21 -6.79
CA ARG A 66 -10.58 -16.81 -5.77
C ARG A 66 -9.32 -17.70 -5.74
N SER A 67 -9.46 -18.97 -6.09
CA SER A 67 -8.33 -19.93 -6.13
C SER A 67 -7.23 -19.53 -7.13
N GLN A 68 -7.52 -18.70 -8.14
CA GLN A 68 -6.51 -18.20 -9.08
C GLN A 68 -5.87 -16.89 -8.62
N CYS A 69 -6.22 -16.37 -7.43
CA CYS A 69 -5.65 -15.14 -6.92
C CYS A 69 -4.19 -15.33 -6.47
N ARG A 70 -3.25 -14.82 -7.25
CA ARG A 70 -1.80 -14.85 -6.95
C ARG A 70 -1.31 -13.66 -6.11
N LYS A 71 -2.20 -12.82 -5.59
CA LYS A 71 -1.81 -11.66 -4.79
C LYS A 71 -1.25 -12.14 -3.46
N LYS A 72 -0.02 -11.75 -3.12
CA LYS A 72 0.53 -11.97 -1.78
C LYS A 72 -0.18 -11.05 -0.79
N ILE A 73 -0.71 -11.62 0.28
CA ILE A 73 -1.37 -10.89 1.37
C ILE A 73 -0.70 -11.20 2.70
N THR A 74 -0.87 -10.27 3.64
CA THR A 74 -0.40 -10.38 5.02
C THR A 74 -1.62 -10.30 5.93
N LEU A 75 -1.89 -11.37 6.68
CA LEU A 75 -2.91 -11.37 7.72
C LEU A 75 -2.27 -11.22 9.08
N ARG A 76 -2.89 -10.41 9.95
CA ARG A 76 -2.51 -10.29 11.35
C ARG A 76 -3.66 -10.74 12.23
N CYS A 77 -3.34 -11.38 13.36
CA CYS A 77 -4.37 -11.65 14.37
C CYS A 77 -4.94 -10.33 14.91
N PRO A 78 -6.15 -10.34 15.51
CA PRO A 78 -6.70 -9.20 16.25
C PRO A 78 -5.73 -8.66 17.30
N CYS A 79 -4.99 -9.57 17.94
CA CYS A 79 -3.94 -9.26 18.91
C CYS A 79 -2.66 -8.64 18.34
N LYS A 80 -2.50 -8.60 17.02
CA LYS A 80 -1.29 -8.21 16.27
C LYS A 80 0.00 -8.99 16.59
N CYS A 81 -0.01 -9.95 17.52
CA CYS A 81 1.14 -10.79 17.88
C CYS A 81 1.58 -11.77 16.78
N ARG A 82 0.63 -12.28 15.97
CA ARG A 82 0.88 -13.21 14.88
C ARG A 82 0.64 -12.55 13.53
N LYS A 83 1.55 -12.82 12.60
CA LYS A 83 1.53 -12.35 11.21
C LYS A 83 1.80 -13.56 10.31
N ILE A 84 0.91 -13.82 9.36
CA ILE A 84 1.13 -14.82 8.32
C ILE A 84 1.13 -14.10 6.98
N GLU A 85 2.07 -14.48 6.12
CA GLU A 85 2.16 -14.00 4.75
C GLU A 85 2.09 -15.15 3.77
N GLY A 86 1.47 -14.92 2.63
CA GLY A 86 1.38 -15.92 1.56
C GLY A 86 0.39 -15.50 0.49
N PRO A 87 0.05 -16.40 -0.44
CA PRO A 87 -0.85 -16.09 -1.54
C PRO A 87 -2.32 -16.09 -1.09
N CYS A 88 -3.10 -15.14 -1.60
CA CYS A 88 -4.53 -14.96 -1.28
C CYS A 88 -5.40 -16.18 -1.62
N CYS A 89 -4.98 -17.04 -2.55
CA CYS A 89 -5.67 -18.27 -2.85
C CYS A 89 -5.62 -19.29 -1.71
N GLU A 90 -4.52 -19.30 -0.94
CA GLU A 90 -4.30 -20.23 0.18
C GLU A 90 -4.72 -19.60 1.52
N LEU A 91 -4.54 -18.29 1.64
CA LEU A 91 -4.95 -17.55 2.82
C LEU A 91 -6.46 -17.25 2.77
N GLY A 92 -7.16 -17.71 3.82
CA GLY A 92 -8.55 -17.34 4.07
C GLY A 92 -8.73 -15.85 4.35
N ASN A 93 -9.89 -15.47 4.88
CA ASN A 93 -10.21 -14.06 5.17
C ASN A 93 -9.61 -13.55 6.48
N SER A 94 -9.34 -14.43 7.44
CA SER A 94 -8.90 -14.05 8.78
C SER A 94 -8.03 -15.13 9.43
N ILE A 95 -7.25 -14.72 10.43
CA ILE A 95 -6.45 -15.62 11.27
C ILE A 95 -6.95 -15.54 12.71
N VAL A 96 -7.15 -16.70 13.34
CA VAL A 96 -7.60 -16.81 14.73
C VAL A 96 -6.41 -16.73 15.69
N CYS A 97 -6.60 -16.10 16.85
CA CYS A 97 -5.60 -16.08 17.90
C CYS A 97 -5.32 -17.50 18.44
N GLY A 98 -4.04 -17.90 18.41
CA GLY A 98 -3.58 -19.14 19.06
C GLY A 98 -3.37 -18.97 20.57
N LYS A 99 -2.99 -20.06 21.26
CA LYS A 99 -2.70 -20.07 22.71
C LYS A 99 -1.61 -19.05 23.10
N GLU A 100 -0.56 -18.97 22.31
CA GLU A 100 0.59 -18.08 22.49
C GLU A 100 0.23 -16.58 22.43
N CYS A 101 -0.87 -16.24 21.75
CA CYS A 101 -1.37 -14.87 21.72
C CYS A 101 -2.03 -14.46 23.05
N ARG A 102 -2.61 -15.41 23.80
CA ARG A 102 -3.30 -15.11 25.07
C ARG A 102 -2.30 -14.80 26.17
N SER A 103 -1.14 -15.45 26.16
CA SER A 103 -0.08 -15.26 27.15
C SER A 103 0.48 -13.84 27.13
N ARG A 104 0.71 -13.26 25.94
CA ARG A 104 1.23 -11.89 25.80
C ARG A 104 0.22 -10.82 26.22
N VAL A 105 -1.08 -11.03 25.95
CA VAL A 105 -2.13 -10.12 26.43
C VAL A 105 -2.16 -10.10 27.96
N GLN A 106 -1.99 -11.25 28.61
CA GLN A 106 -1.94 -11.34 30.07
C GLN A 106 -0.67 -10.68 30.65
N GLU A 107 0.49 -10.83 30.02
CA GLU A 107 1.73 -10.17 30.45
C GLU A 107 1.66 -8.64 30.30
N ASP A 108 1.08 -8.14 29.20
CA ASP A 108 0.87 -6.71 28.99
C ASP A 108 -0.19 -6.15 29.96
N GLU A 109 -1.29 -6.86 30.21
CA GLU A 109 -2.28 -6.49 31.23
C GLU A 109 -1.70 -6.54 32.65
N PHE A 110 -0.78 -7.45 32.95
CA PHE A 110 -0.12 -7.56 34.25
C PHE A 110 0.91 -6.42 34.45
N LYS A 111 1.66 -6.05 33.41
CA LYS A 111 2.54 -4.87 33.43
C LYS A 111 1.80 -3.54 33.56
N VAL A 112 0.55 -3.46 33.09
CA VAL A 112 -0.31 -2.28 33.28
C VAL A 112 -0.91 -2.21 34.69
N LYS A 113 -0.98 -3.35 35.41
CA LYS A 113 -1.54 -3.42 36.77
C LYS A 113 -0.51 -3.34 37.89
N GLU A 114 0.79 -3.34 37.61
CA GLU A 114 1.74 -2.87 38.63
C GLU A 114 1.53 -1.35 38.80
N PRO A 115 1.11 -0.88 39.99
CA PRO A 115 1.15 0.54 40.27
C PRO A 115 2.63 0.92 40.26
N LYS A 116 3.05 1.53 39.15
CA LYS A 116 4.19 2.43 39.14
C LYS A 116 3.92 3.49 40.19
N SER A 117 4.38 3.24 41.41
CA SER A 117 4.80 4.28 42.34
C SER A 117 6.00 4.97 41.70
N GLU A 118 5.72 5.79 40.69
CA GLU A 118 6.65 6.76 40.13
C GLU A 118 6.56 8.01 41.03
N PRO A 119 7.61 8.38 41.78
CA PRO A 119 7.94 9.80 41.83
C PRO A 119 8.20 10.24 40.38
N GLU A 120 7.50 11.29 39.98
CA GLU A 120 7.57 11.90 38.66
C GLU A 120 9.03 12.23 38.29
N GLU A 121 9.65 11.45 37.40
CA GLU A 121 10.88 11.87 36.72
C GLU A 121 10.72 11.71 35.20
N LYS A 122 9.83 12.53 34.62
CA LYS A 122 9.80 12.82 33.18
C LYS A 122 10.06 14.30 32.95
N THR A 123 11.32 14.75 33.09
CA THR A 123 11.72 16.05 32.50
C THR A 123 13.24 16.22 32.26
N LYS A 124 13.98 15.20 31.83
CA LYS A 124 15.43 15.36 31.54
C LYS A 124 15.84 15.30 30.06
N GLY A 125 14.89 15.10 29.12
CA GLY A 125 15.18 15.05 27.68
C GLY A 125 15.26 16.41 26.96
N ASN A 126 14.53 17.44 27.41
CA ASN A 126 14.44 18.73 26.70
C ASN A 126 15.24 19.89 27.32
N ARG A 127 15.68 19.79 28.58
CA ARG A 127 16.46 20.86 29.22
C ARG A 127 17.88 20.98 28.68
N LEU A 128 18.54 19.86 28.37
CA LEU A 128 19.91 19.88 27.84
C LEU A 128 19.98 20.54 26.45
N GLY A 129 18.96 20.36 25.61
CA GLY A 129 18.86 21.02 24.30
C GLY A 129 18.64 22.53 24.43
N GLN A 130 17.71 22.95 25.30
CA GLN A 130 17.42 24.37 25.51
C GLN A 130 18.58 25.12 26.19
N ILE A 131 19.27 24.50 27.16
CA ILE A 131 20.46 25.09 27.79
C ILE A 131 21.57 25.29 26.76
N LYS A 132 21.83 24.28 25.90
CA LYS A 132 22.85 24.38 24.84
C LYS A 132 22.57 25.50 23.85
N ILE A 133 21.30 25.69 23.45
CA ILE A 133 20.90 26.77 22.55
C ILE A 133 21.08 28.14 23.23
N LEU A 134 20.65 28.28 24.49
CA LEU A 134 20.77 29.53 25.23
C LEU A 134 22.24 29.94 25.42
N THR A 135 23.12 28.98 25.76
CA THR A 135 24.56 29.25 25.91
C THR A 135 25.23 29.64 24.59
N ALA A 136 24.78 29.06 23.46
CA ALA A 136 25.31 29.42 22.15
C ALA A 136 24.88 30.83 21.73
N LEU A 137 23.62 31.19 21.98
CA LEU A 137 23.11 32.55 21.68
C LEU A 137 23.80 33.60 22.56
N SER A 138 23.99 33.34 23.86
CA SER A 138 24.70 34.28 24.74
C SER A 138 26.14 34.51 24.30
N ALA A 139 26.84 33.46 23.83
CA ALA A 139 28.20 33.60 23.31
C ALA A 139 28.23 34.50 22.07
N VAL A 140 27.33 34.28 21.10
CA VAL A 140 27.26 35.09 19.88
C VAL A 140 26.98 36.57 20.19
N VAL A 141 26.08 36.86 21.14
CA VAL A 141 25.78 38.24 21.55
C VAL A 141 26.99 38.91 22.18
N LEU A 142 27.73 38.20 23.05
CA LEU A 142 28.95 38.73 23.66
C LEU A 142 30.05 38.99 22.62
N PHE A 143 30.27 38.06 21.69
CA PHE A 143 31.24 38.25 20.60
C PHE A 143 30.88 39.45 19.72
N ALA A 144 29.61 39.61 19.37
CA ALA A 144 29.14 40.77 18.60
C ALA A 144 29.34 42.09 19.36
N ALA A 145 29.03 42.11 20.67
CA ALA A 145 29.21 43.30 21.49
C ALA A 145 30.69 43.70 21.63
N VAL A 146 31.59 42.74 21.82
CA VAL A 146 33.04 42.99 21.88
C VAL A 146 33.56 43.50 20.53
N ALA A 147 33.13 42.91 19.42
CA ALA A 147 33.51 43.36 18.09
C ALA A 147 33.04 44.80 17.80
N LEU A 148 31.80 45.13 18.17
CA LEU A 148 31.28 46.50 18.05
C LEU A 148 32.03 47.49 18.94
N ALA A 149 32.34 47.13 20.18
CA ALA A 149 33.11 47.99 21.08
C ALA A 149 34.52 48.23 20.56
N TYR A 150 35.17 47.20 20.01
CA TYR A 150 36.48 47.34 19.36
C TYR A 150 36.41 48.27 18.14
N TRP A 151 35.39 48.11 17.28
CA TRP A 151 35.19 48.95 16.11
C TRP A 151 34.90 50.42 16.45
N LEU A 152 34.27 50.70 17.60
CA LEU A 152 34.03 52.06 18.08
C LEU A 152 35.25 52.71 18.76
N MET A 153 36.23 51.91 19.19
CA MET A 153 37.47 52.41 19.82
C MET A 153 38.60 52.66 18.81
N GLN A 154 38.36 52.45 17.52
CA GLN A 154 39.34 52.58 16.44
C GLN A 154 38.92 53.67 15.46
#